data_AF-A0A7W0DM37-F1
#
_entry.id   AF-A0A7W0DM37-F1
#
_cell.length_a   1.000
_cell.length_b   1.000
_cell.length_c   1.000
_cell.angle_alpha   90.00
_cell.angle_beta   90.00
_cell.angle_gamma   90.00
#
_symmetry.space_group_name_H-M   'P 1'
#
loop_
_entity.id
_entity.type
_entity.pdbx_description
1 polymer ?
#
loop_
_entity_poly.entity_id
_entity_poly.type
_entity_poly.pdbx_seq_one_letter_code
_entity_poly.pdbx_strand_id
1 'polypeptide(L)'
;MNRYGVNKVMYDVYRDNDNATAFTSDPSAYLAPYDLTDEESKALTNRDVRRLVEGGAHPFLVFNFALCLAGGFSIEFCLEYVNNLRGLDVGDITT
;
A
#
# COMPACT_ATOMS: atom_id res chain seq x y z
N MET A 1 5.53 1.44 13.35
CA MET A 1 4.53 1.72 12.31
C MET A 1 3.15 1.90 12.94
N ASN A 2 2.42 2.97 12.60
CA ASN A 2 0.99 3.11 12.85
C ASN A 2 0.22 2.20 11.87
N ARG A 3 0.06 0.93 12.25
CA ARG A 3 -0.64 -0.08 11.43
C ARG A 3 -2.04 0.36 11.03
N TYR A 4 -2.76 1.06 11.92
CA TYR A 4 -4.12 1.51 11.64
C TYR A 4 -4.14 2.58 10.54
N GLY A 5 -3.32 3.63 10.66
CA GLY A 5 -3.25 4.72 9.67
C GLY A 5 -2.89 4.20 8.27
N VAL A 6 -1.83 3.39 8.18
CA VAL A 6 -1.39 2.79 6.91
C VAL A 6 -2.45 1.88 6.29
N ASN A 7 -3.07 1.00 7.09
CA ASN A 7 -4.14 0.13 6.62
C ASN A 7 -5.38 0.93 6.18
N LYS A 8 -5.70 2.01 6.89
CA LYS A 8 -6.84 2.87 6.59
C LYS A 8 -6.67 3.60 5.27
N VAL A 9 -5.49 4.18 5.00
CA VAL A 9 -5.17 4.76 3.68
C VAL A 9 -5.39 3.75 2.58
N MET A 10 -4.76 2.57 2.69
CA MET A 10 -4.86 1.55 1.64
C MET A 10 -6.31 1.13 1.41
N TYR A 11 -7.08 0.94 2.50
CA TYR A 11 -8.50 0.64 2.42
C TYR A 11 -9.29 1.73 1.70
N ASP A 12 -9.13 2.99 2.10
CA ASP A 12 -9.87 4.11 1.51
C ASP A 12 -9.54 4.28 0.01
N VAL A 13 -8.28 4.05 -0.36
CA VAL A 13 -7.81 4.12 -1.75
C VAL A 13 -8.37 2.99 -2.61
N TYR A 14 -8.24 1.71 -2.21
CA TYR A 14 -8.67 0.62 -3.09
C TYR A 14 -10.21 0.51 -3.17
N ARG A 15 -10.93 1.02 -2.18
CA ARG A 15 -12.38 0.86 -2.05
C ARG A 15 -13.18 1.84 -2.91
N ASP A 16 -12.58 2.97 -3.28
CA ASP A 16 -13.22 4.08 -3.99
C ASP A 16 -12.29 4.67 -5.07
N ASN A 17 -12.78 4.73 -6.30
CA ASN A 17 -12.02 5.25 -7.45
C ASN A 17 -11.70 6.74 -7.32
N ASP A 18 -12.54 7.52 -6.65
CA ASP A 18 -12.29 8.95 -6.45
C ASP A 18 -11.10 9.15 -5.50
N ASN A 19 -11.00 8.30 -4.46
CA ASN A 19 -9.84 8.28 -3.56
C ASN A 19 -8.57 7.81 -4.26
N ALA A 20 -8.65 6.76 -5.10
CA ALA A 20 -7.50 6.33 -5.90
C ALA A 20 -7.01 7.41 -6.86
N THR A 21 -7.94 8.17 -7.46
CA THR A 21 -7.63 9.31 -8.34
C THR A 21 -6.98 10.45 -7.56
N ALA A 22 -7.54 10.82 -6.40
CA ALA A 22 -7.01 11.87 -5.54
C ALA A 22 -5.60 11.50 -5.03
N PHE A 23 -5.43 10.28 -4.53
CA PHE A 23 -4.14 9.75 -4.09
C PHE A 23 -3.10 9.75 -5.21
N THR A 24 -3.47 9.33 -6.43
CA THR A 24 -2.54 9.28 -7.56
C THR A 24 -2.15 10.69 -8.04
N SER A 25 -3.08 11.65 -7.95
CA SER A 25 -2.86 13.01 -8.44
C SER A 25 -1.96 13.82 -7.52
N ASP A 26 -2.15 13.72 -6.20
CA ASP A 26 -1.29 14.35 -5.19
C ASP A 26 -1.25 13.49 -3.92
N PRO A 27 -0.33 12.50 -3.84
CA PRO A 27 -0.22 11.65 -2.67
C PRO A 27 0.08 12.43 -1.39
N SER A 28 0.88 13.50 -1.48
CA SER A 28 1.26 14.28 -0.29
C SER A 28 0.06 15.01 0.30
N ALA A 29 -0.76 15.63 -0.55
CA ALA A 29 -1.98 16.29 -0.10
C ALA A 29 -3.02 15.28 0.41
N TYR A 30 -3.16 14.12 -0.25
CA TYR A 30 -4.08 13.07 0.19
C TYR A 30 -3.69 12.49 1.55
N LEU A 31 -2.40 12.32 1.81
CA LEU A 31 -1.88 11.71 3.05
C LEU A 31 -1.82 12.69 4.23
N ALA A 32 -1.79 14.00 4.01
CA ALA A 32 -1.69 15.03 5.05
C ALA A 32 -2.71 14.92 6.21
N PRO A 33 -3.97 14.46 6.01
CA PRO A 33 -4.93 14.27 7.09
C PRO A 33 -4.68 13.02 7.96
N TYR A 34 -3.83 12.10 7.50
CA TYR A 34 -3.56 10.84 8.19
C TYR A 34 -2.38 11.01 9.15
N ASP A 35 -2.47 10.38 10.33
CA ASP A 35 -1.37 10.35 11.31
C ASP A 35 -0.33 9.31 10.89
N LEU A 36 0.57 9.73 10.00
CA LEU A 36 1.64 8.93 9.40
C LEU A 36 2.99 9.56 9.67
N THR A 37 3.98 8.70 9.88
CA THR A 37 5.39 9.08 9.85
C THR A 37 5.85 9.37 8.42
N ASP A 38 6.99 10.04 8.28
CA ASP A 38 7.62 10.29 6.97
C ASP A 38 7.94 8.99 6.23
N GLU A 39 8.37 7.95 6.96
CA GLU A 39 8.69 6.64 6.38
C GLU A 39 7.45 5.93 5.83
N GLU A 40 6.33 5.98 6.55
CA GLU A 40 5.06 5.40 6.12
C GLU A 40 4.49 6.13 4.90
N SER A 41 4.51 7.48 4.96
CA SER A 41 4.06 8.32 3.84
C SER A 41 4.88 8.06 2.58
N LYS A 42 6.20 7.89 2.74
CA LYS A 42 7.10 7.53 1.64
C LYS A 42 6.82 6.12 1.12
N ALA A 43 6.57 5.14 1.98
CA ALA A 43 6.25 3.78 1.56
C ALA A 43 4.93 3.73 0.77
N LEU A 44 3.90 4.46 1.21
CA LEU A 44 2.62 4.58 0.50
C LEU A 44 2.79 5.28 -0.86
N THR A 45 3.44 6.45 -0.87
CA THR A 45 3.66 7.26 -2.09
C THR A 45 4.44 6.47 -3.15
N ASN A 46 5.51 5.78 -2.73
CA ASN A 46 6.34 4.97 -3.63
C ASN A 46 5.72 3.62 -3.98
N ARG A 47 4.56 3.28 -3.40
CA ARG A 47 3.92 1.96 -3.54
C ARG A 47 4.88 0.82 -3.17
N ASP A 48 5.71 1.04 -2.16
CA ASP A 48 6.72 0.09 -1.71
C ASP A 48 6.06 -1.05 -0.93
N VAL A 49 5.51 -2.01 -1.67
CA VAL A 49 4.77 -3.15 -1.12
C VAL A 49 5.60 -3.96 -0.12
N ARG A 50 6.93 -4.03 -0.32
CA ARG A 50 7.82 -4.73 0.61
C ARG A 50 7.89 -4.00 1.94
N ARG A 51 8.17 -2.69 1.93
CA ARG A 51 8.25 -1.90 3.15
C ARG A 51 6.93 -1.86 3.91
N LEU A 52 5.81 -1.82 3.19
CA LEU A 52 4.48 -1.88 3.80
C LEU A 52 4.27 -3.21 4.54
N VAL A 53 4.62 -4.35 3.92
CA VAL A 53 4.50 -5.67 4.57
C VAL A 53 5.49 -5.82 5.73
N GLU A 54 6.76 -5.46 5.56
CA GLU A 54 7.79 -5.50 6.63
C GLU A 54 7.41 -4.62 7.82
N GLY A 55 6.73 -3.50 7.57
CA GLY A 55 6.22 -2.62 8.62
C GLY A 55 5.00 -3.17 9.37
N GLY A 56 4.42 -4.29 8.92
CA GLY A 56 3.28 -4.96 9.55
C GLY A 56 1.91 -4.55 9.00
N ALA A 57 1.85 -4.02 7.78
CA ALA A 57 0.60 -3.71 7.11
C ALA A 57 -0.12 -5.00 6.74
N HIS A 58 -1.45 -4.96 6.68
CA HIS A 58 -2.23 -6.16 6.40
C HIS A 58 -2.04 -6.59 4.92
N PRO A 59 -1.54 -7.81 4.62
CA PRO A 59 -1.18 -8.19 3.25
C PRO A 59 -2.32 -8.07 2.23
N PHE A 60 -3.56 -8.38 2.63
CA PHE A 60 -4.73 -8.18 1.77
C PHE A 60 -4.93 -6.72 1.35
N LEU A 61 -4.71 -5.75 2.26
CA LEU A 61 -4.86 -4.33 1.94
C LEU A 61 -3.74 -3.87 1.02
N VAL A 62 -2.50 -4.32 1.27
CA VAL A 62 -1.35 -4.03 0.40
C VAL A 62 -1.59 -4.53 -1.02
N PHE A 63 -2.07 -5.77 -1.17
CA PHE A 63 -2.36 -6.35 -2.48
C PHE A 63 -3.46 -5.57 -3.22
N ASN A 64 -4.60 -5.29 -2.59
CA ASN A 64 -5.71 -4.60 -3.24
C ASN A 64 -5.37 -3.14 -3.56
N PHE A 65 -4.61 -2.47 -2.69
CA PHE A 65 -4.07 -1.13 -2.95
C PHE A 65 -3.16 -1.14 -4.18
N ALA A 66 -2.19 -2.05 -4.24
CA ALA A 66 -1.28 -2.16 -5.37
C ALA A 66 -2.03 -2.51 -6.67
N LEU A 67 -2.98 -3.44 -6.61
CA LEU A 67 -3.81 -3.86 -7.74
C LEU A 67 -4.66 -2.71 -8.28
N CYS A 68 -5.32 -1.97 -7.39
CA CYS A 68 -6.13 -0.80 -7.75
C CYS A 68 -5.28 0.25 -8.48
N LEU A 69 -4.13 0.61 -7.92
CA LEU A 69 -3.26 1.63 -8.49
C LEU A 69 -2.48 1.18 -9.74
N ALA A 70 -2.43 -0.13 -10.00
CA ALA A 70 -1.93 -0.70 -11.26
C ALA A 70 -2.98 -0.73 -12.38
N GLY A 71 -4.23 -0.34 -12.10
CA GLY A 71 -5.33 -0.39 -13.07
C GLY A 71 -6.01 -1.75 -13.17
N GLY A 72 -5.79 -2.64 -12.21
CA GLY A 72 -6.37 -3.98 -12.16
C GLY A 72 -5.39 -5.10 -12.50
N PHE A 73 -5.95 -6.30 -12.69
CA PHE A 73 -5.16 -7.51 -12.87
C PHE A 73 -4.45 -7.52 -14.22
N SER A 74 -3.15 -7.81 -14.19
CA SER A 74 -2.34 -8.21 -15.33
C SER A 74 -1.29 -9.22 -14.89
N ILE A 75 -0.75 -10.00 -15.83
CA ILE A 75 0.33 -10.95 -15.51
C ILE A 75 1.58 -10.19 -15.11
N GLU A 76 1.85 -9.06 -15.77
CA GLU A 76 2.95 -8.15 -15.50
C GLU A 76 2.88 -7.64 -14.05
N PHE A 77 1.71 -7.18 -13.61
CA PHE A 77 1.48 -6.78 -12.21
C PHE A 77 1.77 -7.92 -11.24
N CYS A 78 1.25 -9.12 -11.50
CA CYS A 78 1.49 -10.26 -10.61
C CYS A 78 2.98 -10.60 -10.49
N LEU A 79 3.71 -10.59 -11.62
CA LEU A 79 5.14 -10.84 -11.63
C LEU A 79 5.90 -9.76 -10.86
N GLU A 80 5.59 -8.49 -11.08
CA GLU A 80 6.22 -7.38 -10.36
C GLU A 80 5.93 -7.45 -8.85
N TYR A 81 4.67 -7.63 -8.46
CA TYR A 81 4.26 -7.70 -7.06
C TYR A 81 4.96 -8.85 -6.32
N VAL A 82 4.99 -10.06 -6.91
CA VAL A 82 5.67 -11.21 -6.31
C VAL A 82 7.18 -11.01 -6.28
N ASN A 83 7.77 -10.39 -7.31
CA ASN A 83 9.20 -10.09 -7.33
C ASN A 83 9.59 -9.10 -6.22
N ASN A 84 8.78 -8.08 -5.96
CA ASN A 84 9.03 -7.12 -4.88
C ASN A 84 9.01 -7.77 -3.49
N LEU A 85 8.28 -8.87 -3.33
CA LEU A 85 8.20 -9.65 -2.09
C LEU A 85 9.20 -10.82 -2.05
N ARG A 86 10.02 -11.03 -3.09
CA ARG A 86 10.96 -12.15 -3.14
C ARG A 86 11.95 -12.09 -1.97
N GLY A 87 12.12 -13.22 -1.29
CA GLY A 87 13.03 -13.32 -0.16
C GLY A 87 12.59 -12.50 1.07
N LEU A 88 11.33 -12.08 1.11
CA LEU A 88 10.73 -11.57 2.33
C LEU A 88 10.59 -12.72 3.33
N ASP A 89 11.10 -12.54 4.53
CA ASP A 89 10.81 -13.43 5.64
C ASP A 89 9.45 -13.07 6.21
N VAL A 90 8.47 -13.94 6.00
CA VAL A 90 7.16 -13.81 6.62
C VAL A 90 7.32 -14.26 8.07
N GLY A 91 7.78 -13.34 8.93
CA GLY A 91 7.63 -13.48 10.37
C GLY A 91 6.15 -13.69 10.74
N ASP A 92 5.83 -13.77 12.03
CA ASP A 92 4.46 -14.05 12.48
C ASP A 92 3.51 -12.88 12.10
N ILE A 93 2.98 -12.88 10.87
CA ILE A 93 1.96 -11.96 10.38
C ILE A 93 0.66 -12.41 11.04
N THR A 94 0.50 -12.05 12.31
CA THR A 94 -0.76 -12.21 13.03
C THR A 94 -1.75 -11.20 12.44
N THR A 95 -2.56 -11.70 11.51
CA THR A 95 -3.74 -11.00 10.95
C THR A 95 -4.86 -10.95 11.97
#